data_AF-A0A6J5C747-F1
#
_entry.id   AF-A0A6J5C747-F1
#
_cell.length_a   1.000
_cell.length_b   1.000
_cell.length_c   1.000
_cell.angle_alpha   90.00
_cell.angle_beta   90.00
_cell.angle_gamma   90.00
#
_symmetry.space_group_name_H-M   'P 1'
#
loop_
_entity.id
_entity.type
_entity.pdbx_description
1 polymer ?
#
loop_
_entity_poly.entity_id
_entity_poly.type
_entity_poly.pdbx_seq_one_letter_code
_entity_poly.pdbx_strand_id
1 'polypeptide(L)'
;MKVAELLTRLKDADPDAVVLLFPRYADFAETEELVDVVLIAEPWTCERHREADGTTKVIHHPASDGCPMGWDAATDDNWLERVVILSPQSGSIEARLQEDSRMRSDAVSLEDSIREQALQARRQMVANGQLLPADEFHARLGVNKKRFAHMLDDGSIFSLDVDGTAYFPAVLADPRLNCKRLQAICRIIVPAPQGSRLDFLSTPHGALGAKSPLQMLADDRDYKRLCELAKAWAAQYSRTAVRLYEGEHESEPDGVEPLFTAIAEIDPRKPLWERASEALHSHGYSWPLGPYPGVRTFTVFIERQSAGYSQPVPEARVHILANGGFIRVHAAFASGPARESRIALISKHRCVVDVAKKVVAYLRKR
;
A
#
# COMPACT_ATOMS: atom_id res chain seq x y z
N MET A 1 29.76 -29.25 0.89
CA MET A 1 29.66 -30.69 0.60
C MET A 1 30.73 -31.06 -0.42
N LYS A 2 31.36 -32.23 -0.28
CA LYS A 2 32.35 -32.70 -1.27
C LYS A 2 31.64 -33.15 -2.55
N VAL A 3 32.28 -32.97 -3.72
CA VAL A 3 31.72 -33.38 -5.03
C VAL A 3 31.32 -34.86 -5.05
N ALA A 4 32.12 -35.75 -4.45
CA ALA A 4 31.80 -37.18 -4.39
C ALA A 4 30.52 -37.47 -3.58
N GLU A 5 30.26 -36.68 -2.53
CA GLU A 5 29.05 -36.81 -1.72
C GLU A 5 27.82 -36.27 -2.46
N LEU A 6 27.97 -35.15 -3.18
CA LEU A 6 26.94 -34.61 -4.06
C LEU A 6 26.52 -35.63 -5.13
N LEU A 7 27.51 -36.22 -5.84
CA LEU A 7 27.26 -37.25 -6.85
C LEU A 7 26.59 -38.50 -6.25
N THR A 8 26.94 -38.86 -5.01
CA THR A 8 26.32 -40.00 -4.32
C THR A 8 24.84 -39.72 -4.00
N ARG A 9 24.51 -38.49 -3.59
CA ARG A 9 23.12 -38.09 -3.29
C ARG A 9 22.26 -37.90 -4.54
N LEU A 10 22.87 -37.54 -5.67
CA LEU A 10 22.20 -37.40 -6.97
C LEU A 10 22.04 -38.72 -7.72
N LYS A 11 22.60 -39.83 -7.23
CA LYS A 11 22.61 -41.11 -7.98
C LYS A 11 21.21 -41.62 -8.36
N ASP A 12 20.22 -41.31 -7.52
CA ASP A 12 18.82 -41.72 -7.67
C ASP A 12 17.94 -40.59 -8.23
N ALA A 13 18.54 -39.45 -8.58
CA ALA A 13 17.85 -38.35 -9.24
C ALA A 13 17.44 -38.75 -10.65
N ASP A 14 16.31 -38.21 -11.10
CA ASP A 14 15.97 -38.27 -12.52
C ASP A 14 17.03 -37.53 -13.33
N PRO A 15 17.65 -38.14 -14.36
CA PRO A 15 18.66 -37.47 -15.18
C PRO A 15 18.12 -36.24 -15.90
N ASP A 16 16.80 -36.16 -16.12
CA ASP A 16 16.14 -35.02 -16.75
C ASP A 16 15.58 -34.02 -15.73
N ALA A 17 15.85 -34.19 -14.43
CA ALA A 17 15.36 -33.26 -13.41
C ALA A 17 16.04 -31.88 -13.50
N VAL A 18 15.25 -30.84 -13.29
CA VAL A 18 15.74 -29.46 -13.16
C VAL A 18 16.37 -29.29 -11.77
N VAL A 19 17.57 -28.73 -11.75
CA VAL A 19 18.31 -28.46 -10.51
C VAL A 19 18.04 -27.03 -10.08
N LEU A 20 17.37 -26.87 -8.94
CA LEU A 20 17.13 -25.57 -8.32
C LEU A 20 18.07 -25.35 -7.14
N LEU A 21 18.63 -24.14 -7.03
CA LEU A 21 19.40 -23.72 -5.87
C LEU A 21 18.51 -22.91 -4.93
N PHE A 22 18.47 -23.29 -3.65
CA PHE A 22 17.76 -22.57 -2.61
C PHE A 22 18.77 -21.79 -1.75
N PRO A 23 19.14 -20.56 -2.14
CA PRO A 23 20.23 -19.83 -1.50
C PRO A 23 19.86 -19.40 -0.07
N ARG A 24 20.86 -19.12 0.78
CA ARG A 24 20.59 -18.54 2.12
C ARG A 24 20.23 -17.06 2.05
N TYR A 25 20.71 -16.36 1.03
CA TYR A 25 20.53 -14.92 0.85
C TYR A 25 20.06 -14.61 -0.57
N ALA A 26 19.43 -13.45 -0.76
CA ALA A 26 18.95 -13.01 -2.07
C ALA A 26 20.09 -12.55 -3.02
N ASP A 27 21.31 -12.39 -2.51
CA ASP A 27 22.48 -11.95 -3.26
C ASP A 27 23.42 -13.15 -3.54
N PHE A 28 23.72 -13.38 -4.82
CA PHE A 28 24.58 -14.48 -5.29
C PHE A 28 26.09 -14.14 -5.27
N ALA A 29 26.46 -13.01 -4.67
CA ALA A 29 27.84 -12.53 -4.64
C ALA A 29 28.79 -13.34 -3.72
N GLU A 30 28.26 -14.16 -2.80
CA GLU A 30 29.07 -14.99 -1.90
C GLU A 30 29.09 -16.46 -2.31
N THR A 31 30.25 -17.10 -2.18
CA THR A 31 30.40 -18.55 -2.40
C THR A 31 29.76 -19.33 -1.24
N GLU A 32 28.63 -19.99 -1.50
CA GLU A 32 27.93 -20.83 -0.52
C GLU A 32 28.38 -22.30 -0.60
N GLU A 33 28.63 -22.92 0.54
CA GLU A 33 28.86 -24.36 0.60
C GLU A 33 27.52 -25.11 0.64
N LEU A 34 27.24 -25.94 -0.37
CA LEU A 34 26.08 -26.83 -0.37
C LEU A 34 26.16 -27.80 0.81
N VAL A 35 25.07 -27.99 1.54
CA VAL A 35 25.00 -28.88 2.70
C VAL A 35 23.97 -29.99 2.48
N ASP A 36 22.99 -29.78 1.60
CA ASP A 36 21.94 -30.76 1.34
C ASP A 36 21.51 -30.84 -0.14
N VAL A 37 20.95 -32.01 -0.49
CA VAL A 37 20.39 -32.37 -1.80
C VAL A 37 19.08 -33.07 -1.54
N VAL A 38 17.98 -32.51 -2.03
CA VAL A 38 16.64 -33.06 -1.83
C VAL A 38 16.07 -33.49 -3.17
N LEU A 39 15.79 -34.79 -3.27
CA LEU A 39 15.10 -35.39 -4.41
C LEU A 39 13.61 -35.31 -4.15
N ILE A 40 12.90 -34.42 -4.84
CA ILE A 40 11.46 -34.31 -4.64
C ILE A 40 10.76 -35.42 -5.42
N ALA A 41 9.96 -36.22 -4.71
CA ALA A 41 9.24 -37.34 -5.31
C ALA A 41 8.09 -36.89 -6.22
N GLU A 42 7.40 -35.82 -5.82
CA GLU A 42 6.27 -35.25 -6.55
C GLU A 42 6.74 -34.28 -7.65
N PRO A 43 6.07 -34.24 -8.81
CA PRO A 43 6.37 -33.25 -9.84
C PRO A 43 6.03 -31.84 -9.34
N TRP A 44 6.84 -30.86 -9.75
CA TRP A 44 6.60 -29.45 -9.52
C TRP A 44 5.99 -28.83 -10.77
N THR A 45 5.15 -27.82 -10.56
CA THR A 45 4.69 -26.96 -11.64
C THR A 45 5.78 -25.94 -11.93
N CYS A 46 6.23 -25.93 -13.18
CA CYS A 46 7.07 -24.88 -13.73
C CYS A 46 6.18 -23.95 -14.55
N GLU A 47 6.25 -22.66 -14.25
CA GLU A 47 5.50 -21.63 -14.92
C GLU A 47 6.46 -20.67 -15.61
N ARG A 48 6.14 -20.34 -16.85
CA ARG A 48 6.88 -19.38 -17.66
C ARG A 48 6.00 -18.16 -17.91
N HIS A 49 6.27 -17.10 -17.17
CA HIS A 49 5.55 -15.85 -17.26
C HIS A 49 6.23 -14.96 -18.30
N ARG A 50 5.46 -14.45 -19.27
CA ARG A 50 5.98 -13.56 -20.32
C ARG A 50 5.61 -12.12 -20.00
N GLU A 51 6.61 -11.32 -19.65
CA GLU A 51 6.37 -9.92 -19.32
C GLU A 51 6.24 -9.07 -20.59
N ALA A 52 5.56 -7.92 -20.48
CA ALA A 52 5.28 -7.04 -21.62
C ALA A 52 6.54 -6.44 -22.27
N ASP A 53 7.66 -6.45 -21.55
CA ASP A 53 8.97 -6.03 -22.04
C ASP A 53 9.70 -7.13 -22.84
N GLY A 54 9.08 -8.30 -22.99
CA GLY A 54 9.63 -9.46 -23.69
C GLY A 54 10.55 -10.33 -22.84
N THR A 55 10.75 -9.99 -21.56
CA THR A 55 11.46 -10.85 -20.62
C THR A 55 10.59 -12.03 -20.20
N THR A 56 11.25 -13.06 -19.68
CA THR A 56 10.60 -14.30 -19.29
C THR A 56 11.03 -14.65 -17.89
N LYS A 57 10.07 -14.76 -16.99
CA LYS A 57 10.29 -15.19 -15.61
C LYS A 57 9.86 -16.64 -15.46
N VAL A 58 10.71 -17.45 -14.86
CA VAL A 58 10.41 -18.87 -14.61
C VAL A 58 10.21 -19.07 -13.12
N ILE A 59 9.07 -19.62 -12.74
CA ILE A 59 8.68 -19.86 -11.35
C ILE A 59 8.44 -21.35 -11.18
N HIS A 60 8.98 -21.93 -10.11
CA HIS A 60 8.77 -23.34 -9.78
C HIS A 60 8.07 -23.42 -8.42
N HIS A 61 7.00 -24.19 -8.33
CA HIS A 61 6.30 -24.45 -7.07
C HIS A 61 5.75 -25.88 -7.03
N PRO A 62 5.45 -26.43 -5.84
CA PRO A 62 4.80 -27.73 -5.71
C PRO A 62 3.49 -27.77 -6.51
N ALA A 63 3.22 -28.87 -7.22
CA ALA A 63 2.00 -29.01 -8.03
C ALA A 63 0.70 -29.00 -7.22
N SER A 64 0.78 -29.18 -5.90
CA SER A 64 -0.35 -29.03 -4.97
C SER A 64 -0.76 -27.57 -4.74
N ASP A 65 0.17 -26.63 -4.94
CA ASP A 65 -0.10 -25.21 -4.80
C ASP A 65 -0.71 -24.75 -6.13
N GLY A 66 -2.00 -24.38 -6.11
CA GLY A 66 -2.71 -23.92 -7.31
C GLY A 66 -2.05 -22.70 -7.98
N CYS A 67 -2.62 -22.22 -9.09
CA CYS A 67 -2.01 -21.13 -9.87
C CYS A 67 -1.75 -19.88 -8.99
N PRO A 68 -0.53 -19.33 -8.99
CA PRO A 68 -0.16 -18.17 -8.18
C PRO A 68 -0.82 -16.88 -8.69
N MET A 69 -0.83 -15.85 -7.83
CA MET A 69 -1.31 -14.53 -8.24
C MET A 69 -0.45 -13.96 -9.37
N GLY A 70 -1.10 -13.59 -10.48
CA GLY A 70 -0.45 -13.00 -11.67
C GLY A 70 -0.46 -13.89 -12.90
N TRP A 71 -0.89 -15.16 -12.79
CA TRP A 71 -1.03 -16.08 -13.91
C TRP A 71 -2.04 -15.59 -14.97
N ASP A 72 -1.59 -15.48 -16.22
CA ASP A 72 -2.44 -15.20 -17.38
C ASP A 72 -2.48 -16.42 -18.33
N ALA A 73 -3.62 -17.11 -18.33
CA ALA A 73 -3.84 -18.29 -19.16
C ALA A 73 -3.74 -18.03 -20.69
N ALA A 74 -3.73 -16.77 -21.13
CA ALA A 74 -3.58 -16.42 -22.54
C ALA A 74 -2.11 -16.27 -22.98
N THR A 75 -1.19 -15.98 -22.05
CA THR A 75 0.19 -15.59 -22.36
C THR A 75 1.25 -16.45 -21.67
N ASP A 76 0.89 -17.13 -20.59
CA ASP A 76 1.79 -17.94 -19.79
C ASP A 76 1.70 -19.44 -20.11
N ASP A 77 2.83 -20.12 -19.98
CA ASP A 77 2.94 -21.56 -20.19
C ASP A 77 3.24 -22.25 -18.86
N ASN A 78 2.62 -23.40 -18.57
CA ASN A 78 3.01 -24.25 -17.45
C ASN A 78 3.16 -25.70 -17.88
N TRP A 79 4.03 -26.42 -17.18
CA TRP A 79 4.22 -27.85 -17.34
C TRP A 79 4.68 -28.45 -16.01
N LEU A 80 4.51 -29.77 -15.90
CA LEU A 80 5.01 -30.53 -14.77
C LEU A 80 6.43 -31.00 -15.06
N GLU A 81 7.33 -30.83 -14.10
CA GLU A 81 8.69 -31.34 -14.21
C GLU A 81 9.21 -31.86 -12.87
N ARG A 82 10.26 -32.68 -12.92
CA ARG A 82 10.91 -33.21 -11.72
C ARG A 82 12.02 -32.27 -11.32
N VAL A 83 12.12 -32.02 -10.02
CA VAL A 83 13.05 -31.03 -9.49
C VAL A 83 13.94 -31.66 -8.43
N VAL A 84 15.21 -31.30 -8.48
CA VAL A 84 16.18 -31.54 -7.40
C VAL A 84 16.56 -30.20 -6.79
N ILE A 85 16.46 -30.10 -5.46
CA ILE A 85 16.80 -28.87 -4.75
C ILE A 85 18.16 -29.04 -4.08
N LEU A 86 19.08 -28.13 -4.38
CA LEU A 86 20.37 -27.97 -3.70
C LEU A 86 20.23 -26.86 -2.66
N SER A 87 20.68 -27.12 -1.44
CA SER A 87 20.59 -26.13 -0.35
C SER A 87 21.90 -26.03 0.43
N PRO A 88 22.32 -24.81 0.83
CA PRO A 88 23.39 -24.60 1.79
C PRO A 88 22.92 -24.79 3.25
N GLN A 89 21.64 -25.07 3.50
CA GLN A 89 21.07 -25.14 4.85
C GLN A 89 20.88 -26.60 5.28
N SER A 90 21.19 -26.91 6.55
CA SER A 90 20.94 -28.23 7.13
C SER A 90 19.48 -28.33 7.63
N GLY A 91 18.78 -29.41 7.27
CA GLY A 91 17.41 -29.70 7.73
C GLY A 91 16.48 -30.14 6.59
N SER A 92 15.40 -30.85 6.89
CA SER A 92 14.43 -31.30 5.87
C SER A 92 13.78 -30.09 5.21
N ILE A 93 14.15 -29.82 3.95
CA ILE A 93 13.55 -28.75 3.13
C ILE A 93 12.05 -29.02 2.94
N GLU A 94 11.66 -30.29 2.79
CA GLU A 94 10.24 -30.70 2.69
C GLU A 94 9.44 -30.29 3.92
N ALA A 95 9.99 -30.49 5.13
CA ALA A 95 9.33 -30.05 6.36
C ALA A 95 9.13 -28.53 6.41
N ARG A 96 10.08 -27.76 5.88
CA ARG A 96 10.01 -26.29 5.86
C ARG A 96 9.03 -25.77 4.82
N LEU A 97 9.00 -26.37 3.63
CA LEU A 97 7.99 -26.06 2.61
C LEU A 97 6.58 -26.37 3.15
N GLN A 98 6.41 -27.49 3.86
CA GLN A 98 5.15 -27.82 4.53
C GLN A 98 4.80 -26.86 5.67
N GLU A 99 5.78 -26.41 6.46
CA GLU A 99 5.57 -25.39 7.50
C GLU A 99 5.16 -24.04 6.91
N ASP A 100 5.82 -23.56 5.86
CA ASP A 100 5.46 -22.31 5.18
C ASP A 100 4.05 -22.36 4.58
N SER A 101 3.67 -23.48 3.94
CA SER A 101 2.31 -23.67 3.42
C SER A 101 1.26 -23.74 4.53
N ARG A 102 1.57 -24.40 5.67
CA ARG A 102 0.69 -24.41 6.86
C ARG A 102 0.53 -23.02 7.46
N MET A 103 1.62 -22.27 7.63
CA MET A 103 1.57 -20.91 8.17
C MET A 103 0.75 -19.97 7.28
N ARG A 104 0.88 -20.08 5.94
CA ARG A 104 0.03 -19.34 4.99
C ARG A 104 -1.44 -19.72 5.12
N SER A 105 -1.74 -21.02 5.21
CA SER A 105 -3.12 -21.51 5.39
C SER A 105 -3.74 -21.03 6.70
N ASP A 106 -2.99 -21.06 7.80
CA ASP A 106 -3.46 -20.60 9.11
C ASP A 106 -3.69 -19.09 9.13
N ALA A 107 -2.84 -18.31 8.45
CA ALA A 107 -3.01 -16.87 8.30
C ALA A 107 -4.28 -16.53 7.51
N VAL A 108 -4.53 -17.21 6.39
CA VAL A 108 -5.76 -17.04 5.60
C VAL A 108 -6.99 -17.41 6.42
N SER A 109 -6.94 -18.53 7.16
CA SER A 109 -8.03 -18.96 8.04
C SER A 109 -8.33 -17.94 9.16
N LEU A 110 -7.30 -17.32 9.74
CA LEU A 110 -7.46 -16.28 10.74
C LEU A 110 -8.11 -15.02 10.13
N GLU A 111 -7.65 -14.57 8.97
CA GLU A 111 -8.23 -13.41 8.26
C GLU A 111 -9.71 -13.63 7.95
N ASP A 112 -10.07 -14.81 7.45
CA ASP A 112 -11.46 -15.18 7.18
C ASP A 112 -12.30 -15.16 8.46
N SER A 113 -11.77 -15.70 9.57
CA SER A 113 -12.48 -15.69 10.85
C SER A 113 -12.72 -14.27 11.38
N ILE A 114 -11.76 -13.36 11.25
CA ILE A 114 -11.88 -11.95 11.65
C ILE A 114 -12.92 -11.25 10.78
N ARG A 115 -12.92 -11.54 9.48
CA ARG A 115 -13.89 -10.98 8.53
C ARG A 115 -15.31 -11.45 8.83
N GLU A 116 -15.50 -12.73 9.10
CA GLU A 116 -16.80 -13.28 9.50
C GLU A 116 -17.31 -12.68 10.80
N GLN A 117 -16.45 -12.55 11.82
CA GLN A 117 -16.81 -11.91 13.08
C GLN A 117 -17.24 -10.45 12.87
N ALA A 118 -16.51 -9.70 12.07
CA ALA A 118 -16.86 -8.31 11.74
C ALA A 118 -18.20 -8.22 11.00
N LEU A 119 -18.49 -9.16 10.09
CA LEU A 119 -19.77 -9.21 9.37
C LEU A 119 -20.93 -9.59 10.30
N GLN A 120 -20.74 -10.57 11.18
CA GLN A 120 -21.73 -10.94 12.19
C GLN A 120 -22.05 -9.77 13.13
N ALA A 121 -21.04 -9.03 13.58
CA ALA A 121 -21.24 -7.83 14.38
C ALA A 121 -22.08 -6.78 13.63
N ARG A 122 -21.81 -6.55 12.33
CA ARG A 122 -22.62 -5.62 11.51
C ARG A 122 -24.07 -6.07 11.36
N ARG A 123 -24.32 -7.38 11.16
CA ARG A 123 -25.69 -7.94 11.12
C ARG A 123 -26.43 -7.69 12.43
N GLN A 124 -25.76 -7.84 13.57
CA GLN A 124 -26.35 -7.50 14.87
C GLN A 124 -26.66 -6.00 14.99
N MET A 125 -25.79 -5.13 14.49
CA MET A 125 -26.05 -3.68 14.46
C MET A 125 -27.27 -3.31 13.62
N VAL A 126 -27.50 -4.01 12.50
CA VAL A 126 -28.74 -3.88 11.72
C VAL A 126 -29.95 -4.33 12.53
N ALA A 127 -29.89 -5.52 13.15
CA ALA A 127 -30.98 -6.05 13.97
C ALA A 127 -31.33 -5.13 15.16
N ASN A 128 -30.33 -4.45 15.73
CA ASN A 128 -30.49 -3.53 16.86
C ASN A 128 -30.85 -2.11 16.43
N GLY A 129 -31.03 -1.84 15.12
CA GLY A 129 -31.37 -0.51 14.60
C GLY A 129 -30.24 0.53 14.70
N GLN A 130 -29.00 0.10 14.94
CA GLN A 130 -27.82 0.95 14.94
C GLN A 130 -27.34 1.26 13.52
N LEU A 131 -27.64 0.37 12.57
CA LEU A 131 -27.47 0.55 11.14
C LEU A 131 -28.84 0.55 10.46
N LEU A 132 -29.11 1.57 9.64
CA LEU A 132 -30.40 1.80 9.01
C LEU A 132 -30.32 1.60 7.49
N PRO A 133 -31.38 1.04 6.86
CA PRO A 133 -31.51 1.06 5.41
C PRO A 133 -31.51 2.49 4.85
N ALA A 134 -31.11 2.65 3.59
CA ALA A 134 -31.00 3.95 2.93
C ALA A 134 -32.29 4.79 3.00
N ASP A 135 -33.45 4.17 2.75
CA ASP A 135 -34.74 4.88 2.74
C ASP A 135 -35.11 5.41 4.12
N GLU A 136 -34.92 4.60 5.16
CA GLU A 136 -35.19 4.99 6.54
C GLU A 136 -34.23 6.08 7.01
N PHE A 137 -32.93 5.92 6.71
CA PHE A 137 -31.93 6.92 7.05
C PHE A 137 -32.19 8.25 6.33
N HIS A 138 -32.53 8.23 5.05
CA HIS A 138 -32.91 9.41 4.28
C HIS A 138 -34.15 10.10 4.87
N ALA A 139 -35.17 9.33 5.25
CA ALA A 139 -36.37 9.85 5.90
C ALA A 139 -36.04 10.52 7.24
N ARG A 140 -35.19 9.90 8.08
CA ARG A 140 -34.76 10.48 9.36
C ARG A 140 -33.94 11.76 9.19
N LEU A 141 -33.09 11.83 8.17
CA LEU A 141 -32.27 13.01 7.90
C LEU A 141 -33.12 14.21 7.43
N GLY A 142 -34.29 13.96 6.82
CA GLY A 142 -35.22 14.98 6.37
C GLY A 142 -34.67 15.88 5.26
N VAL A 143 -33.66 15.43 4.51
CA VAL A 143 -33.06 16.18 3.39
C VAL A 143 -33.62 15.72 2.05
N ASN A 144 -33.45 16.54 1.02
CA ASN A 144 -33.78 16.13 -0.34
C ASN A 144 -32.70 15.20 -0.93
N LYS A 145 -33.05 14.45 -1.98
CA LYS A 145 -32.16 13.50 -2.66
C LYS A 145 -30.84 14.11 -3.15
N LYS A 146 -30.86 15.36 -3.66
CA LYS A 146 -29.65 16.04 -4.14
C LYS A 146 -28.67 16.30 -2.99
N ARG A 147 -29.18 16.79 -1.86
CA ARG A 147 -28.38 17.03 -0.66
C ARG A 147 -27.90 15.72 -0.05
N PHE A 148 -28.71 14.67 -0.05
CA PHE A 148 -28.30 13.35 0.38
C PHE A 148 -27.11 12.83 -0.44
N ALA A 149 -27.22 12.87 -1.76
CA ALA A 149 -26.14 12.47 -2.67
C ALA A 149 -24.87 13.30 -2.43
N HIS A 150 -25.00 14.62 -2.30
CA HIS A 150 -23.86 15.49 -1.98
C HIS A 150 -23.21 15.15 -0.64
N MET A 151 -24.00 14.84 0.39
CA MET A 151 -23.46 14.48 1.70
C MET A 151 -22.71 13.14 1.68
N LEU A 152 -23.11 12.23 0.80
CA LEU A 152 -22.40 10.96 0.58
C LEU A 152 -21.10 11.20 -0.19
N ASP A 153 -21.16 12.01 -1.25
CA ASP A 153 -20.03 12.36 -2.12
C ASP A 153 -18.94 13.13 -1.37
N ASP A 154 -19.32 14.15 -0.59
CA ASP A 154 -18.38 14.97 0.18
C ASP A 154 -17.90 14.29 1.49
N GLY A 155 -18.44 13.11 1.82
CA GLY A 155 -18.11 12.34 3.01
C GLY A 155 -18.69 12.87 4.33
N SER A 156 -19.68 13.76 4.27
CA SER A 156 -20.44 14.21 5.45
C SER A 156 -21.26 13.10 6.10
N ILE A 157 -21.63 12.08 5.33
CA ILE A 157 -22.19 10.80 5.77
C ILE A 157 -21.47 9.66 5.06
N PHE A 158 -21.63 8.44 5.58
CA PHE A 158 -21.09 7.24 4.95
C PHE A 158 -22.00 6.05 5.27
N SER A 159 -21.97 5.05 4.40
CA SER A 159 -22.58 3.75 4.63
C SER A 159 -21.54 2.72 5.06
N LEU A 160 -22.00 1.56 5.52
CA LEU A 160 -21.25 0.33 5.67
C LEU A 160 -21.92 -0.74 4.80
N ASP A 161 -21.11 -1.58 4.18
CA ASP A 161 -21.61 -2.76 3.49
C ASP A 161 -21.89 -3.89 4.49
N VAL A 162 -23.12 -4.42 4.39
CA VAL A 162 -23.57 -5.63 5.09
C VAL A 162 -24.24 -6.51 4.05
N ASP A 163 -23.61 -7.64 3.72
CA ASP A 163 -24.10 -8.60 2.73
C ASP A 163 -24.41 -7.98 1.36
N GLY A 164 -23.55 -7.07 0.88
CA GLY A 164 -23.72 -6.39 -0.41
C GLY A 164 -24.77 -5.28 -0.40
N THR A 165 -25.33 -4.95 0.76
CA THR A 165 -26.32 -3.89 0.94
C THR A 165 -25.74 -2.76 1.78
N ALA A 166 -25.96 -1.51 1.33
CA ALA A 166 -25.50 -0.33 2.04
C ALA A 166 -26.44 0.03 3.20
N TYR A 167 -25.89 0.08 4.42
CA TYR A 167 -26.57 0.57 5.61
C TYR A 167 -25.86 1.79 6.19
N PHE A 168 -26.61 2.68 6.84
CA PHE A 168 -26.10 3.94 7.38
C PHE A 168 -26.14 3.94 8.91
N PRO A 169 -25.07 4.40 9.60
CA PRO A 169 -25.12 4.52 11.05
C PRO A 169 -26.21 5.47 11.52
N ALA A 170 -27.12 4.97 12.36
CA ALA A 170 -28.25 5.73 12.89
C ALA A 170 -27.82 7.02 13.59
N VAL A 171 -26.65 7.00 14.25
CA VAL A 171 -26.05 8.16 14.94
C VAL A 171 -25.80 9.36 14.01
N LEU A 172 -25.60 9.14 12.70
CA LEU A 172 -25.41 10.23 11.73
C LEU A 172 -26.71 11.01 11.44
N ALA A 173 -27.86 10.45 11.82
CA ALA A 173 -29.17 11.08 11.72
C ALA A 173 -29.81 11.34 13.10
N ASP A 174 -29.05 11.27 14.20
CA ASP A 174 -29.57 11.57 15.54
C ASP A 174 -29.78 13.09 15.72
N PRO A 175 -31.03 13.57 15.88
CA PRO A 175 -31.32 15.00 16.04
C PRO A 175 -30.79 15.59 17.35
N ARG A 176 -30.39 14.76 18.32
CA ARG A 176 -29.82 15.22 19.60
C ARG A 176 -28.37 15.68 19.46
N LEU A 177 -27.69 15.29 18.39
CA LEU A 177 -26.30 15.66 18.13
C LEU A 177 -26.18 16.95 17.34
N ASN A 178 -25.04 17.62 17.47
CA ASN A 178 -24.74 18.76 16.61
C ASN A 178 -24.37 18.26 15.20
N CYS A 179 -25.37 18.11 14.33
CA CYS A 179 -25.21 17.54 12.98
C CYS A 179 -24.16 18.27 12.14
N LYS A 180 -24.03 19.60 12.26
CA LYS A 180 -23.04 20.37 11.50
C LYS A 180 -21.61 19.98 11.90
N ARG A 181 -21.37 19.84 13.21
CA ARG A 181 -20.08 19.42 13.75
C ARG A 181 -19.79 17.95 13.43
N LEU A 182 -20.79 17.07 13.58
CA LEU A 182 -20.66 15.67 13.23
C LEU A 182 -20.26 15.49 11.76
N GLN A 183 -20.98 16.14 10.84
CA GLN A 183 -20.67 16.11 9.41
C GLN A 183 -19.26 16.64 9.12
N ALA A 184 -18.82 17.69 9.83
CA ALA A 184 -17.45 18.18 9.69
C ALA A 184 -16.40 17.16 10.15
N ILE A 185 -16.65 16.45 11.25
CA ILE A 185 -15.79 15.34 11.68
C ILE A 185 -15.81 14.20 10.68
N CYS A 186 -16.98 13.81 10.16
CA CYS A 186 -17.10 12.78 9.11
C CYS A 186 -16.24 13.11 7.89
N ARG A 187 -16.29 14.36 7.41
CA ARG A 187 -15.42 14.86 6.33
C ARG A 187 -13.94 14.81 6.70
N ILE A 188 -13.59 14.97 7.97
CA ILE A 188 -12.20 14.88 8.44
C ILE A 188 -11.66 13.46 8.37
N ILE A 189 -12.49 12.48 8.70
CA ILE A 189 -12.12 11.08 8.86
C ILE A 189 -12.34 10.22 7.60
N VAL A 190 -12.73 10.85 6.47
CA VAL A 190 -12.90 10.19 5.17
C VAL A 190 -11.73 9.28 4.76
N PRO A 191 -10.45 9.63 5.02
CA PRO A 191 -9.33 8.76 4.63
C PRO A 191 -9.39 7.34 5.22
N ALA A 192 -10.07 7.16 6.36
CA ALA A 192 -10.19 5.85 6.99
C ALA A 192 -11.27 4.98 6.32
N PRO A 193 -11.17 3.64 6.40
CA PRO A 193 -12.27 2.73 6.05
C PRO A 193 -13.55 3.03 6.83
N GLN A 194 -14.71 2.79 6.22
CA GLN A 194 -16.03 3.14 6.78
C GLN A 194 -16.28 2.52 8.18
N GLY A 195 -15.87 1.27 8.39
CA GLY A 195 -15.94 0.60 9.70
C GLY A 195 -15.14 1.35 10.77
N SER A 196 -13.88 1.67 10.48
CA SER A 196 -13.01 2.43 11.39
C SER A 196 -13.55 3.83 11.70
N ARG A 197 -14.25 4.48 10.75
CA ARG A 197 -14.93 5.76 11.02
C ARG A 197 -16.02 5.62 12.07
N LEU A 198 -16.82 4.55 11.99
CA LEU A 198 -17.89 4.29 12.97
C LEU A 198 -17.31 4.00 14.36
N ASP A 199 -16.26 3.19 14.41
CA ASP A 199 -15.56 2.86 15.65
C ASP A 199 -14.95 4.12 16.28
N PHE A 200 -14.29 4.96 15.48
CA PHE A 200 -13.75 6.25 15.93
C PHE A 200 -14.84 7.10 16.57
N LEU A 201 -15.98 7.29 15.90
CA LEU A 201 -17.05 8.13 16.41
C LEU A 201 -17.63 7.64 17.74
N SER A 202 -17.75 6.32 17.90
CA SER A 202 -18.52 5.71 18.99
C SER A 202 -17.66 5.35 20.20
N THR A 203 -16.35 5.13 20.00
CA THR A 203 -15.45 4.59 21.05
C THR A 203 -14.85 5.70 21.91
N PRO A 204 -14.83 5.54 23.25
CA PRO A 204 -14.08 6.42 24.14
C PRO A 204 -12.59 6.49 23.77
N HIS A 205 -12.03 7.70 23.72
CA HIS A 205 -10.63 7.89 23.37
C HIS A 205 -9.83 8.49 24.53
N GLY A 206 -8.68 7.89 24.85
CA GLY A 206 -7.82 8.36 25.95
C GLY A 206 -7.37 9.82 25.77
N ALA A 207 -6.99 10.20 24.54
CA ALA A 207 -6.64 11.58 24.21
C ALA A 207 -7.81 12.58 24.28
N LEU A 208 -9.06 12.13 24.48
CA LEU A 208 -10.24 12.97 24.73
C LEU A 208 -10.72 12.89 26.19
N GLY A 209 -9.90 12.33 27.09
CA GLY A 209 -10.27 12.14 28.50
C GLY A 209 -11.34 11.07 28.69
N ALA A 210 -11.21 9.95 27.96
CA ALA A 210 -12.17 8.82 27.98
C ALA A 210 -13.60 9.19 27.55
N LYS A 211 -13.75 10.28 26.80
CA LYS A 211 -14.99 10.62 26.10
C LYS A 211 -14.93 10.15 24.65
N SER A 212 -16.07 9.82 24.07
CA SER A 212 -16.16 9.52 22.63
C SER A 212 -16.26 10.81 21.81
N PRO A 213 -15.87 10.81 20.52
CA PRO A 213 -16.08 11.95 19.63
C PRO A 213 -17.51 12.49 19.61
N LEU A 214 -18.53 11.61 19.66
CA LEU A 214 -19.93 12.05 19.69
C LEU A 214 -20.24 12.90 20.94
N GLN A 215 -19.64 12.59 22.08
CA GLN A 215 -19.78 13.37 23.32
C GLN A 215 -19.06 14.72 23.25
N MET A 216 -18.11 14.90 22.33
CA MET A 216 -17.33 16.13 22.17
C MET A 216 -17.94 17.16 21.23
N LEU A 217 -19.09 16.85 20.62
CA LEU A 217 -19.71 17.74 19.64
C LEU A 217 -20.37 18.97 20.29
N ALA A 218 -20.78 18.89 21.55
CA ALA A 218 -21.59 19.94 22.18
C ALA A 218 -20.78 21.18 22.62
N ASP A 219 -19.60 20.99 23.20
CA ASP A 219 -18.75 22.09 23.72
C ASP A 219 -17.70 22.53 22.69
N ASP A 220 -17.42 23.83 22.62
CA ASP A 220 -16.52 24.43 21.63
C ASP A 220 -15.05 24.02 21.81
N ARG A 221 -14.59 23.94 23.06
CA ARG A 221 -13.21 23.58 23.39
C ARG A 221 -12.99 22.09 23.12
N ASP A 222 -13.94 21.27 23.56
CA ASP A 222 -13.94 19.83 23.31
C ASP A 222 -14.01 19.54 21.80
N TYR A 223 -14.84 20.26 21.06
CA TYR A 223 -14.93 20.11 19.60
C TYR A 223 -13.64 20.52 18.88
N LYS A 224 -12.95 21.58 19.34
CA LYS A 224 -11.66 21.97 18.78
C LYS A 224 -10.61 20.89 18.98
N ARG A 225 -10.54 20.33 20.20
CA ARG A 225 -9.65 19.20 20.53
C ARG A 225 -9.99 17.96 19.69
N LEU A 226 -11.27 17.68 19.49
CA LEU A 226 -11.71 16.60 18.61
C LEU A 226 -11.27 16.83 17.16
N CYS A 227 -11.39 18.06 16.63
CA CYS A 227 -10.92 18.37 15.28
C CYS A 227 -9.42 18.09 15.10
N GLU A 228 -8.60 18.44 16.09
CA GLU A 228 -7.15 18.18 16.07
C GLU A 228 -6.85 16.69 16.11
N LEU A 229 -7.49 15.95 17.02
CA LEU A 229 -7.35 14.50 17.10
C LEU A 229 -7.82 13.80 15.82
N ALA A 230 -8.97 14.18 15.29
CA ALA A 230 -9.54 13.55 14.10
C ALA A 230 -8.64 13.74 12.86
N LYS A 231 -7.96 14.89 12.74
CA LYS A 231 -6.96 15.11 11.67
C LYS A 231 -5.74 14.21 11.85
N ALA A 232 -5.20 14.12 13.06
CA ALA A 232 -4.05 13.27 13.36
C ALA A 232 -4.38 11.78 13.15
N TRP A 233 -5.57 11.35 13.60
CA TRP A 233 -6.07 10.00 13.41
C TRP A 233 -6.29 9.67 11.92
N ALA A 234 -6.93 10.56 11.17
CA ALA A 234 -7.18 10.36 9.75
C ALA A 234 -5.89 10.26 8.91
N ALA A 235 -4.82 10.96 9.31
CA ALA A 235 -3.53 10.90 8.63
C ALA A 235 -2.90 9.50 8.65
N GLN A 236 -3.22 8.65 9.63
CA GLN A 236 -2.71 7.28 9.74
C GLN A 236 -3.22 6.36 8.62
N TYR A 237 -4.34 6.74 7.98
CA TYR A 237 -4.98 5.95 6.92
C TYR A 237 -4.53 6.36 5.52
N SER A 238 -3.57 7.27 5.40
CA SER A 238 -3.01 7.65 4.10
C SER A 238 -1.53 7.93 4.18
N ARG A 239 -0.79 7.39 3.20
CA ARG A 239 0.64 7.62 3.03
C ARG A 239 0.87 8.35 1.72
N THR A 240 1.74 9.33 1.76
CA THR A 240 2.30 9.94 0.55
C THR A 240 3.68 9.33 0.34
N ALA A 241 3.87 8.72 -0.83
CA ALA A 241 5.15 8.21 -1.27
C ALA A 241 5.76 9.15 -2.31
N VAL A 242 7.07 9.41 -2.19
CA VAL A 242 7.85 10.16 -3.14
C VAL A 242 9.01 9.28 -3.59
N ARG A 243 9.02 8.89 -4.85
CA ARG A 243 10.06 8.02 -5.44
C ARG A 243 10.83 8.76 -6.52
N LEU A 244 12.14 8.59 -6.56
CA LEU A 244 13.05 9.23 -7.49
C LEU A 244 13.72 8.17 -8.36
N TYR A 245 13.71 8.34 -9.68
CA TYR A 245 14.33 7.44 -10.65
C TYR A 245 15.27 8.19 -11.57
N GLU A 246 16.42 7.61 -11.90
CA GLU A 246 17.35 8.20 -12.87
C GLU A 246 16.74 8.22 -14.27
N GLY A 247 16.91 9.32 -15.00
CA GLY A 247 16.39 9.49 -16.36
C GLY A 247 15.01 10.15 -16.43
N GLU A 248 14.42 10.11 -17.63
CA GLU A 248 13.10 10.68 -17.90
C GLU A 248 12.10 9.54 -18.09
N HIS A 249 11.19 9.40 -17.13
CA HIS A 249 10.17 8.36 -17.11
C HIS A 249 8.77 8.94 -17.22
N GLU A 250 7.93 8.35 -18.09
CA GLU A 250 6.52 8.72 -18.21
C GLU A 250 5.64 8.04 -17.15
N SER A 251 5.97 6.81 -16.78
CA SER A 251 5.34 6.04 -15.70
C SER A 251 6.43 5.52 -14.75
N GLU A 252 6.06 5.08 -13.56
CA GLU A 252 7.02 4.42 -12.67
C GLU A 252 7.62 3.21 -13.41
N PRO A 253 8.96 3.09 -13.49
CA PRO A 253 9.58 2.00 -14.23
C PRO A 253 9.49 0.68 -13.44
N ASP A 254 9.00 -0.37 -14.11
CA ASP A 254 8.87 -1.70 -13.53
C ASP A 254 10.24 -2.36 -13.36
N GLY A 255 10.45 -3.06 -12.23
CA GLY A 255 11.69 -3.80 -11.95
C GLY A 255 12.94 -2.95 -11.70
N VAL A 256 12.83 -1.61 -11.73
CA VAL A 256 13.97 -0.71 -11.47
C VAL A 256 13.92 -0.21 -10.03
N GLU A 257 15.03 -0.31 -9.30
CA GLU A 257 15.12 0.27 -7.97
C GLU A 257 15.16 1.80 -8.01
N PRO A 258 14.37 2.50 -7.17
CA PRO A 258 14.43 3.96 -7.09
C PRO A 258 15.75 4.42 -6.47
N LEU A 259 16.28 5.55 -6.99
CA LEU A 259 17.41 6.27 -6.39
C LEU A 259 17.13 6.71 -4.95
N PHE A 260 15.85 6.98 -4.65
CA PHE A 260 15.39 7.37 -3.34
C PHE A 260 13.88 7.20 -3.23
N THR A 261 13.42 6.69 -2.09
CA THR A 261 12.04 6.58 -1.69
C THR A 261 11.88 7.29 -0.35
N ALA A 262 10.87 8.14 -0.22
CA ALA A 262 10.42 8.69 1.05
C ALA A 262 8.92 8.47 1.21
N ILE A 263 8.51 7.95 2.36
CA ILE A 263 7.11 7.67 2.67
C ILE A 263 6.77 8.22 4.05
N ALA A 264 5.66 8.95 4.13
CA ALA A 264 5.13 9.48 5.39
C ALA A 264 3.61 9.36 5.44
N GLU A 265 3.08 9.12 6.64
CA GLU A 265 1.65 9.15 6.95
C GLU A 265 1.18 10.61 7.00
N ILE A 266 0.42 11.03 6.00
CA ILE A 266 0.03 12.42 5.80
C ILE A 266 -1.41 12.47 5.32
N ASP A 267 -2.21 13.33 5.95
CA ASP A 267 -3.59 13.59 5.57
C ASP A 267 -3.70 13.98 4.08
N PRO A 268 -4.42 13.18 3.26
CA PRO A 268 -4.43 13.37 1.80
C PRO A 268 -5.15 14.64 1.36
N ARG A 269 -5.85 15.31 2.27
CA ARG A 269 -6.53 16.59 2.03
C ARG A 269 -5.58 17.78 2.07
N LYS A 270 -4.36 17.60 2.60
CA LYS A 270 -3.32 18.62 2.46
C LYS A 270 -2.93 18.78 0.97
N PRO A 271 -2.58 20.00 0.52
CA PRO A 271 -2.10 20.21 -0.84
C PRO A 271 -0.96 19.25 -1.20
N LEU A 272 -0.99 18.71 -2.42
CA LEU A 272 -0.04 17.71 -2.91
C LEU A 272 1.43 18.07 -2.62
N TRP A 273 1.86 19.29 -2.94
CA TRP A 273 3.25 19.72 -2.75
C TRP A 273 3.61 19.93 -1.28
N GLU A 274 2.63 20.21 -0.42
CA GLU A 274 2.86 20.22 1.03
C GLU A 274 3.12 18.80 1.52
N ARG A 275 2.32 17.82 1.08
CA ARG A 275 2.51 16.40 1.42
C ARG A 275 3.82 15.84 0.89
N ALA A 276 4.15 16.08 -0.37
CA ALA A 276 5.42 15.65 -0.95
C ALA A 276 6.61 16.31 -0.23
N SER A 277 6.47 17.60 0.13
CA SER A 277 7.49 18.29 0.93
C SER A 277 7.65 17.64 2.30
N GLU A 278 6.55 17.37 3.00
CA GLU A 278 6.55 16.73 4.30
C GLU A 278 7.16 15.32 4.20
N ALA A 279 6.80 14.50 3.22
CA ALA A 279 7.39 13.18 3.01
C ALA A 279 8.91 13.23 2.81
N LEU A 280 9.42 14.17 2.00
CA LEU A 280 10.86 14.33 1.78
C LEU A 280 11.65 14.85 3.00
N HIS A 281 11.00 15.57 3.93
CA HIS A 281 11.66 16.21 5.08
C HIS A 281 11.39 15.51 6.42
N SER A 282 10.33 14.72 6.52
CA SER A 282 9.95 14.01 7.74
C SER A 282 10.91 12.86 8.00
N HIS A 283 11.10 12.53 9.28
CA HIS A 283 11.79 11.32 9.73
C HIS A 283 10.93 10.05 9.54
N GLY A 284 10.12 10.01 8.47
CA GLY A 284 9.37 8.82 8.08
C GLY A 284 10.30 7.76 7.49
N TYR A 285 9.73 6.86 6.69
CA TYR A 285 10.55 5.89 5.97
C TYR A 285 11.31 6.59 4.84
N SER A 286 12.63 6.39 4.79
CA SER A 286 13.47 6.85 3.69
C SER A 286 14.52 5.81 3.32
N TRP A 287 14.64 5.47 2.04
CA TRP A 287 15.57 4.45 1.55
C TRP A 287 16.05 4.75 0.11
N PRO A 288 17.30 4.45 -0.27
CA PRO A 288 18.41 4.06 0.60
C PRO A 288 18.76 5.16 1.61
N LEU A 289 19.43 4.80 2.70
CA LEU A 289 20.11 5.78 3.53
C LEU A 289 21.35 6.26 2.74
N GLY A 290 21.56 7.57 2.63
CA GLY A 290 22.58 8.14 1.74
C GLY A 290 24.01 7.60 1.99
N PRO A 291 25.00 7.98 1.14
CA PRO A 291 24.98 9.14 0.25
C PRO A 291 24.17 8.93 -1.03
N TYR A 292 23.49 9.98 -1.47
CA TYR A 292 22.66 9.94 -2.68
C TYR A 292 23.45 10.34 -3.93
N PRO A 293 23.17 9.74 -5.09
CA PRO A 293 23.91 10.02 -6.31
C PRO A 293 23.67 11.43 -6.83
N GLY A 294 24.66 11.95 -7.55
CA GLY A 294 24.64 13.27 -8.20
C GLY A 294 24.16 13.19 -9.65
N VAL A 295 22.97 12.64 -9.88
CA VAL A 295 22.41 12.53 -11.24
C VAL A 295 21.91 13.88 -11.75
N ARG A 296 22.05 14.11 -13.06
CA ARG A 296 21.62 15.36 -13.70
C ARG A 296 20.17 15.31 -14.19
N THR A 297 19.69 14.13 -14.54
CA THR A 297 18.35 13.93 -15.08
C THR A 297 17.67 12.84 -14.27
N PHE A 298 16.50 13.15 -13.73
CA PHE A 298 15.72 12.19 -12.95
C PHE A 298 14.24 12.58 -12.93
N THR A 299 13.38 11.58 -12.71
CA THR A 299 11.94 11.77 -12.53
C THR A 299 11.55 11.52 -11.07
N VAL A 300 10.65 12.36 -10.56
CA VAL A 300 10.01 12.22 -9.24
C VAL A 300 8.57 11.78 -9.44
N PHE A 301 8.18 10.65 -8.85
CA PHE A 301 6.79 10.22 -8.75
C PHE A 301 6.26 10.52 -7.35
N ILE A 302 5.03 11.02 -7.30
CA ILE A 302 4.29 11.24 -6.06
C ILE A 302 3.00 10.44 -6.12
N GLU A 303 2.83 9.58 -5.15
CA GLU A 303 1.71 8.67 -5.06
C GLU A 303 1.05 8.74 -3.69
N ARG A 304 -0.25 8.44 -3.68
CA ARG A 304 -1.03 8.28 -2.46
C ARG A 304 -1.41 6.82 -2.27
N GLN A 305 -0.98 6.24 -1.16
CA GLN A 305 -1.48 4.96 -0.69
C GLN A 305 -2.53 5.22 0.38
N SER A 306 -3.72 4.62 0.25
CA SER A 306 -4.79 4.76 1.25
C SER A 306 -5.09 3.39 1.85
N ALA A 307 -5.35 3.33 3.15
CA ALA A 307 -5.67 2.08 3.83
C ALA A 307 -6.92 1.43 3.22
N GLY A 308 -6.86 0.12 2.97
CA GLY A 308 -7.94 -0.64 2.32
C GLY A 308 -7.94 -0.59 0.79
N TYR A 309 -7.00 0.11 0.16
CA TYR A 309 -6.78 0.05 -1.29
C TYR A 309 -5.52 -0.78 -1.60
N SER A 310 -5.63 -1.66 -2.58
CA SER A 310 -4.55 -2.56 -2.99
C SER A 310 -3.46 -1.87 -3.81
N GLN A 311 -3.79 -0.80 -4.53
CA GLN A 311 -2.85 -0.09 -5.39
C GLN A 311 -2.68 1.38 -4.97
N PRO A 312 -1.43 1.90 -4.96
CA PRO A 312 -1.18 3.33 -4.87
C PRO A 312 -1.88 4.10 -5.99
N VAL A 313 -2.33 5.31 -5.70
CA VAL A 313 -2.92 6.22 -6.67
C VAL A 313 -1.84 7.22 -7.10
N PRO A 314 -1.41 7.23 -8.38
CA PRO A 314 -0.49 8.24 -8.88
C PRO A 314 -1.14 9.62 -8.82
N GLU A 315 -0.41 10.63 -8.33
CA GLU A 315 -0.94 11.99 -8.20
C GLU A 315 -0.15 13.01 -9.03
N ALA A 316 1.17 12.88 -9.08
CA ALA A 316 2.01 13.72 -9.94
C ALA A 316 3.33 13.07 -10.32
N ARG A 317 3.89 13.60 -11.40
CA ARG A 317 5.17 13.25 -11.97
C ARG A 317 5.96 14.52 -12.25
N VAL A 318 7.24 14.55 -11.90
CA VAL A 318 8.09 15.72 -12.12
C VAL A 318 9.41 15.30 -12.75
N HIS A 319 9.63 15.70 -14.00
CA HIS A 319 10.94 15.55 -14.64
C HIS A 319 11.83 16.71 -14.23
N ILE A 320 13.04 16.38 -13.81
CA ILE A 320 14.03 17.33 -13.32
C ILE A 320 15.30 17.17 -14.13
N LEU A 321 15.71 18.25 -14.79
CA LEU A 321 16.98 18.35 -15.49
C LEU A 321 17.83 19.45 -14.82
N ALA A 322 18.87 19.03 -14.10
CA ALA A 322 19.86 19.88 -13.49
C ALA A 322 21.03 20.14 -14.47
N ASN A 323 21.03 21.32 -15.08
CA ASN A 323 22.15 21.83 -15.86
C ASN A 323 22.95 22.82 -14.99
N GLY A 324 24.28 22.91 -15.14
CA GLY A 324 25.22 23.56 -14.21
C GLY A 324 24.97 25.01 -13.78
N GLY A 325 23.90 25.66 -14.25
CA GLY A 325 23.39 26.95 -13.76
C GLY A 325 21.88 27.05 -13.51
N PHE A 326 21.06 26.07 -13.89
CA PHE A 326 19.60 26.10 -13.67
C PHE A 326 18.99 24.69 -13.63
N ILE A 327 17.86 24.56 -12.94
CA ILE A 327 17.01 23.36 -12.97
C ILE A 327 15.82 23.63 -13.88
N ARG A 328 15.63 22.79 -14.90
CA ARG A 328 14.36 22.73 -15.65
C ARG A 328 13.46 21.71 -14.96
N VAL A 329 12.20 22.10 -14.75
CA VAL A 329 11.18 21.29 -14.08
C VAL A 329 9.99 21.17 -15.01
N HIS A 330 9.57 19.94 -15.30
CA HIS A 330 8.33 19.65 -16.00
C HIS A 330 7.44 18.80 -15.09
N ALA A 331 6.36 19.38 -14.57
CA ALA A 331 5.43 18.71 -13.67
C ALA A 331 4.14 18.33 -14.41
N ALA A 332 3.84 17.04 -14.47
CA ALA A 332 2.56 16.50 -14.94
C ALA A 332 1.73 16.04 -13.73
N PHE A 333 0.40 16.21 -13.83
CA PHE A 333 -0.55 15.86 -12.78
C PHE A 333 -1.43 14.72 -13.29
N ALA A 334 -1.89 13.85 -12.40
CA ALA A 334 -2.87 12.82 -12.74
C ALA A 334 -4.18 13.44 -13.27
N SER A 335 -4.49 14.67 -12.86
CA SER A 335 -5.57 15.47 -13.43
C SER A 335 -5.12 16.91 -13.64
N GLY A 336 -5.15 17.38 -14.89
CA GLY A 336 -4.84 18.76 -15.27
C GLY A 336 -3.64 18.91 -16.23
N PRO A 337 -3.42 20.13 -16.77
CA PRO A 337 -2.37 20.38 -17.73
C PRO A 337 -0.99 20.32 -17.08
N ALA A 338 -0.03 19.75 -17.81
CA ALA A 338 1.38 19.78 -17.41
C ALA A 338 1.91 21.22 -17.34
N ARG A 339 2.86 21.47 -16.44
CA ARG A 339 3.46 22.78 -16.18
C ARG A 339 4.97 22.70 -16.32
N GLU A 340 5.53 23.57 -17.15
CA GLU A 340 6.98 23.77 -17.25
C GLU A 340 7.43 24.97 -16.42
N SER A 341 8.60 24.88 -15.79
CA SER A 341 9.23 25.94 -15.01
C SER A 341 10.75 25.87 -15.05
N ARG A 342 11.41 27.01 -14.86
CA ARG A 342 12.87 27.11 -14.71
C ARG A 342 13.20 27.72 -13.35
N ILE A 343 14.13 27.10 -12.63
CA ILE A 343 14.57 27.52 -11.30
C ILE A 343 16.07 27.81 -11.37
N ALA A 344 16.49 29.02 -10.98
CA ALA A 344 17.91 29.38 -10.91
C ALA A 344 18.62 28.57 -9.80
N LEU A 345 19.80 28.03 -10.10
CA LEU A 345 20.58 27.26 -9.14
C LEU A 345 21.37 28.21 -8.23
N ILE A 346 20.90 28.45 -7.00
CA ILE A 346 21.55 29.40 -6.07
C ILE A 346 22.77 28.76 -5.35
N SER A 347 22.97 27.44 -5.45
CA SER A 347 24.06 26.73 -4.73
C SER A 347 24.52 25.46 -5.45
N LYS A 348 25.76 25.01 -5.18
CA LYS A 348 26.26 23.66 -5.51
C LYS A 348 25.43 22.60 -4.77
N HIS A 349 24.34 22.14 -5.38
CA HIS A 349 23.60 20.98 -4.91
C HIS A 349 24.46 19.74 -5.01
N ARG A 350 24.51 18.95 -3.94
CA ARG A 350 25.42 17.80 -3.84
C ARG A 350 24.77 16.50 -4.32
N CYS A 351 23.44 16.39 -4.27
CA CYS A 351 22.76 15.14 -4.63
C CYS A 351 21.31 15.33 -5.13
N VAL A 352 20.75 14.25 -5.68
CA VAL A 352 19.39 14.17 -6.25
C VAL A 352 18.29 14.57 -5.24
N VAL A 353 18.43 14.18 -3.97
CA VAL A 353 17.44 14.45 -2.91
C VAL A 353 17.38 15.95 -2.58
N ASP A 354 18.54 16.64 -2.53
CA ASP A 354 18.57 18.08 -2.28
C ASP A 354 17.90 18.88 -3.41
N VAL A 355 18.07 18.41 -4.64
CA VAL A 355 17.42 19.00 -5.82
C VAL A 355 15.91 18.77 -5.74
N ALA A 356 15.46 17.55 -5.47
CA ALA A 356 14.05 17.22 -5.33
C ALA A 356 13.36 18.05 -4.23
N LYS A 357 13.99 18.17 -3.04
CA LYS A 357 13.49 19.01 -1.94
C LYS A 357 13.27 20.46 -2.37
N LYS A 358 14.21 21.06 -3.12
CA LYS A 358 14.06 22.43 -3.60
C LYS A 358 13.00 22.56 -4.70
N VAL A 359 12.91 21.61 -5.62
CA VAL A 359 11.88 21.61 -6.66
C VAL A 359 10.49 21.52 -6.04
N VAL A 360 10.27 20.59 -5.10
CA VAL A 360 8.99 20.47 -4.40
C VAL A 360 8.67 21.73 -3.59
N ALA A 361 9.65 22.31 -2.89
CA ALA A 361 9.46 23.57 -2.16
C ALA A 361 9.11 24.76 -3.09
N TYR A 362 9.62 24.76 -4.32
CA TYR A 362 9.27 25.74 -5.34
C TYR A 362 7.84 25.53 -5.86
N LEU A 363 7.46 24.29 -6.16
CA LEU A 363 6.12 23.93 -6.62
C LEU A 363 5.05 24.22 -5.56
N ARG A 364 5.39 24.11 -4.27
CA ARG A 364 4.51 24.50 -3.15
C ARG A 364 4.15 26.00 -3.13
N LYS A 365 4.97 26.87 -3.70
CA LYS A 365 4.74 28.33 -3.71
C LYS A 365 3.91 28.81 -4.91
N ARG A 366 3.60 27.93 -5.86
CA ARG A 366 2.82 28.20 -7.06
C ARG A 366 1.46 27.52 -6.97
#